data_AF-A0ABD0RKI8-F1
#
_entry.id   AF-A0ABD0RKI8-F1
#
_cell.length_a   1.000
_cell.length_b   1.000
_cell.length_c   1.000
_cell.angle_alpha   90.00
_cell.angle_beta   90.00
_cell.angle_gamma   90.00
#
_symmetry.space_group_name_H-M   'P 1'
#
loop_
_entity.id
_entity.type
_entity.pdbx_description
1 polymer ?
#
loop_
_entity_poly.entity_id
_entity_poly.type
_entity_poly.pdbx_seq_one_letter_code
_entity_poly.pdbx_strand_id
1 'polypeptide(L)' 'TDLDSPYPTIQLTDRDWKMAFARRAPNILKVDHIELFRNSGIDEGIISAFCTYFVFNLAYPRHLKNTLMFLQ' A
#
# COMPACT_ATOMS: atom_id res chain seq x y z
N THR A 1 -4.94 15.62 2.64
CA THR A 1 -4.59 15.47 4.07
C THR A 1 -4.31 14.00 4.30
N ASP A 2 -3.10 13.58 3.94
CA ASP A 2 -2.65 12.18 3.94
C ASP A 2 -1.15 12.15 4.32
N LEU A 3 -0.75 13.12 5.16
CA LEU A 3 0.65 13.52 5.31
C LEU A 3 1.42 12.69 6.34
N ASP A 4 0.78 11.83 7.13
CA ASP A 4 1.43 11.10 8.22
C ASP A 4 0.92 9.65 8.38
N SER A 5 0.65 8.95 7.27
CA SER A 5 0.34 7.51 7.37
C SER A 5 1.65 6.70 7.33
N PRO A 6 2.06 6.04 8.43
CA PRO A 6 3.20 5.13 8.43
C PRO A 6 2.88 3.81 7.71
N TYR A 7 1.67 3.68 7.16
CA TYR A 7 1.22 2.45 6.52
C TYR A 7 1.54 2.41 5.03
N PRO A 8 1.72 1.21 4.46
CA PRO A 8 1.96 1.06 3.03
C PRO A 8 0.80 1.63 2.21
N THR A 9 1.13 2.53 1.30
CA THR A 9 0.21 3.22 0.42
C THR A 9 0.54 2.89 -1.02
N ILE A 10 -0.46 2.42 -1.76
CA ILE A 10 -0.33 2.20 -3.21
C ILE A 10 -0.69 3.49 -3.91
N GLN A 11 0.30 4.13 -4.53
CA GLN A 11 0.10 5.29 -5.38
C GLN A 11 -0.09 4.84 -6.83
N LEU A 12 -1.27 5.13 -7.39
CA LEU A 12 -1.54 4.92 -8.80
C LEU A 12 -0.76 5.94 -9.64
N THR A 13 -0.20 5.48 -10.75
CA THR A 13 0.41 6.38 -11.75
C THR A 13 -0.65 6.99 -12.67
N ASP A 14 -1.74 6.24 -12.91
CA ASP A 14 -2.91 6.71 -13.64
C ASP A 14 -3.86 7.54 -12.77
N ARG A 15 -4.43 8.59 -13.34
CA ARG A 15 -5.44 9.44 -12.67
C ARG A 15 -6.80 8.78 -12.56
N ASP A 16 -7.10 7.84 -13.47
CA ASP A 16 -8.35 7.09 -13.46
C ASP A 16 -8.13 5.71 -12.81
N TRP A 17 -8.61 5.57 -11.57
CA TRP A 17 -8.46 4.34 -10.81
C TRP A 17 -9.12 3.15 -11.50
N LYS A 18 -10.25 3.34 -12.21
CA LYS A 18 -10.94 2.24 -12.91
C LYS A 18 -10.07 1.70 -14.05
N MET A 19 -9.40 2.60 -14.77
CA MET A 19 -8.48 2.23 -15.84
C MET A 19 -7.22 1.57 -15.28
N ALA A 20 -6.75 1.97 -14.10
CA ALA A 20 -5.60 1.33 -13.46
C ALA A 20 -5.85 -0.16 -13.18
N PHE A 21 -7.06 -0.54 -12.76
CA PHE A 21 -7.47 -1.94 -12.61
C PHE A 21 -7.61 -2.65 -13.95
N ALA A 22 -8.31 -2.04 -14.92
CA ALA A 22 -8.58 -2.67 -16.21
C ALA A 22 -7.31 -2.93 -17.04
N ARG A 23 -6.33 -2.03 -16.95
CA ARG A 23 -5.10 -2.08 -17.77
C ARG A 23 -3.90 -2.67 -17.05
N ARG A 24 -4.05 -3.06 -15.77
CA ARG A 24 -2.93 -3.42 -14.89
C ARG A 24 -1.86 -2.33 -15.00
N ALA A 25 -2.25 -1.10 -14.67
CA ALA A 25 -1.33 0.03 -14.78
C ALA A 25 -0.25 -0.04 -13.70
N PRO A 26 0.96 0.47 -13.98
CA PRO A 26 2.02 0.54 -12.99
C PRO A 26 1.59 1.33 -11.76
N ASN A 27 2.09 0.94 -10.60
CA ASN A 27 1.84 1.63 -9.34
C ASN A 27 3.10 1.61 -8.46
N ILE A 28 3.11 2.52 -7.49
CA ILE A 28 4.24 2.73 -6.59
C ILE A 28 3.79 2.41 -5.17
N LEU A 29 4.47 1.50 -4.49
CA LEU A 29 4.26 1.27 -3.06
C LEU A 29 5.14 2.22 -2.27
N LYS A 30 4.53 2.97 -1.35
CA LYS A 30 5.22 3.87 -0.43
C LYS A 30 4.94 3.52 1.02
N VAL A 31 5.94 3.66 1.89
CA VAL A 31 5.78 3.63 3.35
C VAL A 31 6.46 4.88 3.89
N ASP A 32 5.76 5.65 4.72
CA ASP A 32 6.31 6.91 5.27
C ASP A 32 6.89 7.81 4.16
N HIS A 33 6.16 7.92 3.05
CA HIS A 33 6.54 8.66 1.83
C HIS A 33 7.77 8.14 1.07
N ILE A 34 8.43 7.09 1.55
CA ILE A 34 9.56 6.43 0.89
C ILE A 34 9.04 5.41 -0.13
N GLU A 35 9.47 5.55 -1.38
CA GLU A 35 9.21 4.57 -2.45
C GLU A 35 9.97 3.27 -2.18
N LEU A 36 9.24 2.17 -2.02
CA LEU A 36 9.82 0.83 -1.80
C LEU A 36 9.84 0.01 -3.08
N PHE A 37 8.72 0.00 -3.81
CA PHE A 37 8.54 -0.84 -4.99
C PHE A 37 7.78 -0.13 -6.10
N ARG A 38 8.11 -0.49 -7.34
CA ARG A 38 7.24 -0.27 -8.51
C ARG A 38 6.68 -1.60 -8.96
N ASN A 39 5.35 -1.68 -8.98
CA ASN A 39 4.64 -2.86 -9.44
C ASN A 39 4.12 -2.63 -10.85
N SER A 40 4.02 -3.70 -11.63
CA SER A 40 3.54 -3.62 -13.01
C SER A 40 2.02 -3.57 -13.05
N GLY A 41 1.36 -4.25 -12.11
CA GLY A 41 -0.10 -4.29 -11.99
C GLY A 41 -0.60 -3.94 -10.59
N ILE A 42 -1.87 -3.56 -10.49
CA ILE A 42 -2.49 -3.18 -9.21
C ILE A 42 -2.67 -4.37 -8.25
N ASP A 43 -2.85 -5.57 -8.80
CA ASP A 43 -2.88 -6.83 -8.06
C ASP A 43 -1.55 -7.10 -7.36
N GLU A 44 -0.43 -6.91 -8.06
CA GLU A 44 0.91 -6.95 -7.47
C GLU A 44 1.10 -5.85 -6.41
N GLY A 45 0.53 -4.65 -6.66
CA GLY A 45 0.48 -3.55 -5.70
C GLY A 45 -0.24 -3.92 -4.40
N ILE A 46 -1.40 -4.57 -4.49
CA ILE A 46 -2.19 -5.00 -3.33
C ILE A 46 -1.44 -6.07 -2.54
N ILE A 47 -0.87 -7.07 -3.21
CA ILE A 47 -0.10 -8.13 -2.55
C ILE A 47 1.13 -7.54 -1.85
N SER A 48 1.90 -6.68 -2.54
CA SER A 48 3.08 -6.03 -1.95
C SER A 48 2.72 -5.16 -0.75
N ALA A 49 1.65 -4.35 -0.84
CA ALA A 49 1.16 -3.55 0.29
C ALA A 49 0.79 -4.41 1.51
N PHE A 50 0.06 -5.51 1.29
CA PHE A 50 -0.31 -6.44 2.37
C PHE A 50 0.92 -7.07 3.03
N CYS A 51 1.86 -7.55 2.23
CA CYS A 51 3.11 -8.13 2.73
C CYS A 51 3.95 -7.09 3.51
N THR A 52 4.11 -5.89 2.96
CA THR A 52 4.85 -4.80 3.62
C THR A 52 4.17 -4.39 4.91
N TYR A 53 2.84 -4.33 4.95
CA TYR A 53 2.09 -4.01 6.16
C TYR A 53 2.33 -5.07 7.24
N PHE A 54 2.27 -6.36 6.88
CA PHE A 54 2.52 -7.44 7.82
C PHE A 54 3.94 -7.39 8.39
N VAL A 55 4.96 -7.22 7.53
CA VAL A 55 6.36 -7.10 7.96
C VAL A 55 6.59 -5.85 8.82
N PHE A 56 6.02 -4.71 8.43
CA PHE A 56 6.13 -3.46 9.19
C PHE A 56 5.55 -3.64 10.60
N ASN A 57 4.38 -4.27 10.72
CA ASN A 57 3.76 -4.53 12.02
C ASN A 57 4.53 -5.53 12.89
N LEU A 58 5.18 -6.54 12.29
CA LEU A 58 6.07 -7.44 13.01
C LEU A 58 7.33 -6.71 13.53
N ALA A 59 7.92 -5.86 12.70
CA ALA A 59 9.11 -5.07 13.06
C ALA A 59 8.79 -3.98 14.10
N TYR A 60 7.57 -3.43 14.07
CA TYR A 60 7.13 -2.35 14.94
C TYR A 60 5.78 -2.67 15.63
N PRO A 61 5.76 -3.59 16.63
CA PRO A 61 4.54 -4.12 17.24
C PRO A 61 3.63 -3.08 17.91
N ARG A 62 4.17 -1.91 18.26
CA ARG A 62 3.39 -0.80 18.83
C ARG A 62 2.31 -0.27 17.87
N HIS A 63 2.47 -0.50 16.57
CA HIS A 63 1.53 -0.07 15.53
C HIS A 63 0.44 -1.13 15.22
N LEU A 64 0.55 -2.34 15.77
CA LEU A 64 -0.38 -3.46 15.55
C LEU A 64 -1.79 -3.24 16.15
N LYS A 65 -1.94 -2.30 17.09
CA LYS A 65 -3.19 -2.14 17.87
C LYS A 65 -4.45 -1.85 17.03
N ASN A 66 -4.29 -1.37 15.80
CA ASN A 66 -5.42 -1.04 14.91
C ASN A 66 -5.67 -2.09 13.81
N THR A 67 -4.88 -3.16 13.75
CA THR A 67 -4.96 -4.16 12.66
C THR A 67 -6.24 -5.01 12.70
N LEU A 68 -6.84 -5.20 13.88
CA LEU A 68 -8.10 -5.94 14.03
C LEU A 68 -9.36 -5.13 13.66
N MET A 69 -9.24 -3.83 13.35
CA MET A 69 -10.37 -3.00 12.93
C MET A 69 -10.67 -3.05 11.41
N PHE A 70 -9.88 -3.78 10.62
CA PHE A 70 -10.18 -3.99 9.19
C PHE A 70 -11.36 -4.95 8.94
N LEU A 71 -11.96 -5.53 9.98
CA LEU A 71 -13.16 -6.37 9.95
C LEU A 71 -14.38 -5.71 10.61
N GLN A 72 -14.67 -4.44 10.30
CA GLN A 72 -15.96 -3.82 10.58
C GLN A 72 -16.74 -3.50 9.31
#